data_AF-A0AAU9X4C1-F1
#
_entry.id   AF-A0AAU9X4C1-F1
#
_cell.length_a   1.000
_cell.length_b   1.000
_cell.length_c   1.000
_cell.angle_alpha   90.00
_cell.angle_beta   90.00
_cell.angle_gamma   90.00
#
_symmetry.space_group_name_H-M   'P 1'
#
loop_
_entity.id
_entity.type
_entity.pdbx_description
1 polymer ?
#
loop_
_entity_poly.entity_id
_entity_poly.type
_entity_poly.pdbx_seq_one_letter_code
_entity_poly.pdbx_strand_id
1 'polypeptide(L)'
;SDLQLGWALHKPQSQAMRFPFEVKQYLTTKFDLGERTGNKVDPGKVAADMRTARNTDGSWIFKREHWLTKSQVQGFFSRLAATRRRQGNEEIQIEDVLAEEEERERQEVLESVAAQLSPRHPICYDS
;
A
#
# COMPACT_ATOMS: atom_id res chain seq x y z
N SER A 1 16.67 -11.41 -35.81
CA SER A 1 15.88 -12.23 -34.90
C SER A 1 15.65 -11.43 -33.64
N ASP A 2 14.49 -10.79 -33.53
CA ASP A 2 14.13 -10.02 -32.34
C ASP A 2 13.88 -11.00 -31.18
N LEU A 3 14.75 -10.96 -30.18
CA LEU A 3 14.57 -11.70 -28.94
C LEU A 3 13.38 -11.08 -28.19
N GLN A 4 12.25 -11.79 -28.19
CA GLN A 4 11.08 -11.43 -27.41
C GLN A 4 11.47 -11.50 -25.92
N LEU A 5 11.81 -10.36 -25.30
CA LEU A 5 12.07 -10.20 -23.86
C LEU A 5 10.81 -10.62 -23.06
N GLY A 6 10.70 -11.90 -22.72
CA GLY A 6 9.44 -12.52 -22.31
C GLY A 6 9.35 -13.11 -20.90
N TRP A 7 10.38 -13.01 -20.05
CA TRP A 7 10.38 -13.70 -18.73
C TRP A 7 10.83 -12.84 -17.55
N ALA A 8 11.51 -11.71 -17.81
CA ALA A 8 12.03 -10.80 -16.79
C ALA A 8 11.49 -9.37 -16.92
N LEU A 9 10.62 -9.09 -17.91
CA LEU A 9 10.00 -7.79 -18.03
C LEU A 9 8.89 -7.70 -16.98
N HIS A 10 9.18 -7.00 -15.89
CA HIS A 10 8.17 -6.60 -14.93
C HIS A 10 7.05 -5.93 -15.73
N LYS A 11 5.82 -6.45 -15.62
CA LYS A 11 4.67 -5.67 -16.09
C LYS A 11 4.80 -4.33 -15.37
N PRO A 12 4.69 -3.17 -16.06
CA PRO A 12 4.54 -1.92 -15.35
C PRO A 12 3.41 -2.17 -14.36
N GLN A 13 3.71 -2.16 -13.06
CA GLN A 13 2.69 -2.24 -12.01
C GLN A 13 1.66 -1.23 -12.47
N SER A 14 0.47 -1.71 -12.84
CA SER A 14 -0.57 -0.89 -13.45
C SER A 14 -0.76 0.28 -12.52
N GLN A 15 -0.13 1.41 -12.86
CA GLN A 15 0.09 2.61 -12.04
C GLN A 15 -0.51 2.43 -10.65
N ALA A 16 0.24 1.81 -9.71
CA ALA A 16 -0.26 1.32 -8.42
C ALA A 16 -1.46 2.18 -7.98
N MET A 17 -2.69 1.69 -8.20
CA MET A 17 -3.85 2.59 -8.36
C MET A 17 -4.05 3.33 -7.04
N ARG A 18 -3.53 4.56 -7.01
CA ARG A 18 -3.49 5.40 -5.82
C ARG A 18 -4.93 5.55 -5.36
N PHE A 19 -5.18 5.30 -4.08
CA PHE A 19 -6.53 5.49 -3.57
C PHE A 19 -6.91 6.96 -3.79
N PRO A 20 -8.11 7.22 -4.34
CA PRO A 20 -8.62 8.57 -4.47
C PRO A 20 -8.60 9.30 -3.13
N PHE A 21 -8.50 10.62 -3.19
CA PHE A 21 -8.51 11.46 -2.00
C PHE A 21 -9.72 11.16 -1.08
N GLU A 22 -10.90 11.01 -1.65
CA GLU A 22 -12.15 10.71 -0.93
C GLU A 22 -12.06 9.39 -0.14
N VAL A 23 -11.45 8.36 -0.73
CA VAL A 23 -11.24 7.06 -0.08
C VAL A 23 -10.28 7.19 1.09
N LYS A 24 -9.15 7.90 0.88
CA LYS A 24 -8.16 8.14 1.94
C LYS A 24 -8.78 8.92 3.10
N GLN A 25 -9.48 10.01 2.81
CA GLN A 25 -10.13 10.85 3.82
C GLN A 25 -11.16 10.05 4.63
N TYR A 26 -11.97 9.23 3.98
CA TYR A 26 -12.94 8.37 4.64
C TYR A 26 -12.28 7.34 5.56
N LEU A 27 -11.24 6.65 5.09
CA LEU A 27 -10.52 5.66 5.89
C LEU A 27 -9.83 6.30 7.09
N THR A 28 -9.16 7.44 6.91
CA THR A 28 -8.53 8.18 8.02
C THR A 28 -9.57 8.63 9.04
N THR A 29 -10.73 9.13 8.59
CA THR A 29 -11.82 9.53 9.51
C THR A 29 -12.34 8.36 10.33
N LYS A 30 -12.51 7.18 9.71
CA LYS A 30 -12.93 5.96 10.40
C LYS A 30 -11.87 5.46 11.39
N PHE A 31 -10.60 5.56 11.01
CA PHE A 31 -9.48 5.21 11.88
C PHE A 31 -9.42 6.14 13.11
N ASP A 32 -9.49 7.45 12.90
CA ASP A 32 -9.47 8.44 13.98
C ASP A 32 -10.65 8.30 14.93
N LEU A 33 -11.84 7.98 14.40
CA LEU A 33 -13.00 7.69 15.22
C LEU A 33 -12.74 6.48 16.14
N GLY A 34 -12.09 5.44 15.61
CA GLY A 34 -11.69 4.28 16.39
C GLY A 34 -10.67 4.61 17.47
N GLU A 35 -9.70 5.48 17.18
CA GLU A 35 -8.73 5.93 18.18
C GLU A 35 -9.38 6.79 19.28
N ARG A 36 -10.23 7.75 18.90
CA ARG A 36 -10.93 8.63 19.85
C ARG A 36 -11.88 7.85 20.78
N THR A 37 -12.53 6.82 20.26
CA THR A 37 -13.48 5.99 21.03
C THR A 37 -12.81 4.83 21.76
N GLY A 38 -11.54 4.55 21.48
CA GLY A 38 -10.83 3.37 21.98
C GLY A 38 -11.30 2.04 21.37
N ASN A 39 -12.25 2.07 20.43
CA ASN A 39 -12.79 0.89 19.78
C ASN A 39 -12.39 0.85 18.30
N LYS A 40 -11.41 0.00 17.98
CA LYS A 40 -10.93 -0.15 16.59
C LYS A 40 -12.06 -0.64 15.69
N VAL A 41 -12.30 0.10 14.61
CA VAL A 41 -13.32 -0.26 13.62
C VAL A 41 -12.87 -1.50 12.84
N ASP A 42 -13.74 -2.49 12.71
CA ASP A 42 -13.45 -3.69 11.92
C ASP A 42 -13.23 -3.33 10.43
N PRO A 43 -12.10 -3.72 9.81
CA PRO A 43 -11.82 -3.45 8.40
C PRO A 43 -12.86 -4.04 7.43
N GLY A 44 -13.46 -5.19 7.78
CA GLY A 44 -14.51 -5.81 6.98
C GLY A 44 -15.79 -4.97 6.96
N LYS A 45 -16.18 -4.45 8.12
CA LYS A 45 -17.30 -3.51 8.25
C LYS A 45 -17.05 -2.23 7.47
N VAL A 46 -15.86 -1.64 7.56
CA VAL A 46 -15.51 -0.43 6.78
C VAL A 46 -15.63 -0.71 5.27
N ALA A 47 -15.11 -1.84 4.79
CA ALA A 47 -15.24 -2.25 3.39
C ALA A 47 -16.69 -2.47 2.95
N ALA A 48 -17.54 -3.01 3.83
CA ALA A 48 -18.97 -3.14 3.57
C ALA A 48 -19.68 -1.78 3.54
N ASP A 49 -19.39 -0.92 4.51
CA ASP A 49 -19.93 0.45 4.61
C ASP A 49 -19.59 1.27 3.36
N MET A 50 -18.39 1.13 2.78
CA MET A 50 -18.02 1.82 1.54
C MET A 50 -18.99 1.53 0.37
N ARG A 51 -19.65 0.36 0.34
CA ARG A 51 -20.58 -0.01 -0.73
C ARG A 51 -21.95 0.61 -0.56
N THR A 52 -22.28 1.08 0.64
CA THR A 52 -23.59 1.61 1.02
C THR A 52 -23.55 3.05 1.49
N ALA A 53 -22.35 3.63 1.62
CA ALA A 53 -22.09 5.00 2.02
C ALA A 53 -22.73 5.99 1.04
N ARG A 54 -23.56 6.90 1.55
CA ARG A 54 -24.29 7.91 0.76
C ARG A 54 -23.97 9.32 1.25
N ASN A 55 -23.90 10.24 0.30
CA ASN A 55 -23.86 11.67 0.53
C ASN A 55 -25.22 12.18 1.05
N THR A 56 -25.27 13.43 1.49
CA THR A 56 -26.50 14.08 1.99
C THR A 56 -27.60 14.20 0.93
N ASP A 57 -27.22 14.25 -0.34
CA ASP A 57 -28.11 14.24 -1.50
C ASP A 57 -28.60 12.83 -1.90
N GLY A 58 -28.17 11.78 -1.18
CA GLY A 58 -28.51 10.39 -1.44
C GLY A 58 -27.65 9.70 -2.51
N SER A 59 -26.71 10.40 -3.15
CA SER A 59 -25.76 9.81 -4.10
C SER A 59 -24.74 8.91 -3.39
N TRP A 60 -24.18 7.93 -4.10
CA TRP A 60 -23.12 7.08 -3.52
C TRP A 60 -21.83 7.87 -3.35
N ILE A 61 -21.21 7.75 -2.17
CA ILE A 61 -19.94 8.41 -1.87
C ILE A 61 -18.83 7.83 -2.75
N PHE A 62 -18.84 6.52 -3.00
CA PHE A 62 -17.78 5.84 -3.75
C PHE A 62 -18.32 5.18 -5.02
N LYS A 63 -17.61 5.38 -6.13
CA LYS A 63 -17.78 4.56 -7.33
C LYS A 63 -17.35 3.12 -7.05
N ARG A 64 -17.92 2.17 -7.79
CA ARG A 64 -17.64 0.73 -7.67
C ARG A 64 -16.15 0.39 -7.82
N GLU A 65 -15.46 1.09 -8.71
CA GLU A 65 -14.02 0.96 -8.96
C GLU A 65 -13.14 1.38 -7.76
N HIS A 66 -13.70 2.15 -6.81
CA HIS A 66 -13.01 2.62 -5.61
C HIS A 66 -13.37 1.82 -4.36
N TRP A 67 -14.18 0.77 -4.49
CA TRP A 67 -14.50 -0.11 -3.38
C TRP A 67 -13.29 -0.94 -2.98
N LEU A 68 -12.99 -0.94 -1.69
CA LEU A 68 -11.87 -1.70 -1.15
C LEU A 68 -12.33 -3.04 -0.58
N THR A 69 -11.40 -3.98 -0.58
CA THR A 69 -11.49 -5.25 0.14
C THR A 69 -11.10 -5.07 1.61
N LYS A 70 -11.50 -6.02 2.46
CA LYS A 70 -11.08 -6.09 3.86
C LYS A 70 -9.55 -5.96 3.99
N SER A 71 -8.80 -6.71 3.18
CA SER A 71 -7.33 -6.73 3.24
C SER A 71 -6.71 -5.38 2.87
N GLN A 72 -7.27 -4.68 1.88
CA GLN A 72 -6.80 -3.33 1.51
C GLN A 72 -7.06 -2.32 2.63
N VAL A 73 -8.24 -2.34 3.26
CA VAL A 73 -8.57 -1.48 4.41
C VAL A 73 -7.68 -1.80 5.60
N GLN A 74 -7.49 -3.09 5.91
CA GLN A 74 -6.61 -3.52 7.00
C GLN A 74 -5.17 -3.07 6.77
N GLY A 75 -4.64 -3.24 5.55
CA GLY A 75 -3.32 -2.76 5.18
C GLY A 75 -3.19 -1.24 5.35
N PHE A 76 -4.21 -0.49 4.94
CA PHE A 76 -4.23 0.97 5.12
C PHE A 76 -4.16 1.37 6.60
N PHE A 77 -4.96 0.74 7.47
CA PHE A 77 -4.93 1.00 8.91
C PHE A 77 -3.60 0.60 9.55
N SER A 78 -3.02 -0.54 9.18
CA SER A 78 -1.71 -0.97 9.69
C SER A 78 -0.63 0.06 9.37
N ARG A 79 -0.62 0.57 8.14
CA ARG A 79 0.34 1.59 7.70
C ARG A 79 0.10 2.92 8.39
N LEU A 80 -1.15 3.40 8.43
CA LEU A 80 -1.49 4.64 9.12
C LEU A 80 -1.05 4.61 10.59
N ALA A 81 -1.28 3.49 11.28
CA ALA A 81 -0.81 3.28 12.65
C ALA A 81 0.72 3.21 12.77
N ALA A 82 1.41 2.58 11.82
CA ALA A 82 2.87 2.52 11.78
C ALA A 82 3.49 3.91 11.57
N THR A 83 2.88 4.74 10.73
CA THR A 83 3.35 6.10 10.51
C THR A 83 3.14 6.98 11.72
N ARG A 84 1.96 6.95 12.35
CA ARG A 84 1.70 7.73 13.58
C ARG A 84 2.69 7.39 14.71
N ARG A 85 3.11 6.13 14.81
CA ARG A 85 4.16 5.70 15.76
C ARG A 85 5.54 6.29 15.45
N ARG A 86 5.87 6.51 14.18
CA ARG A 86 7.18 7.02 13.75
C ARG A 86 7.28 8.55 13.77
N GLN A 87 6.23 9.24 13.35
CA GLN A 87 6.25 10.68 13.04
C GLN A 87 5.38 11.54 13.97
N GLY A 88 4.57 10.93 14.86
CA GLY A 88 3.56 11.67 15.61
C GLY A 88 2.30 11.96 14.77
N ASN A 89 1.41 12.82 15.27
CA ASN A 89 0.07 13.04 14.69
C ASN A 89 0.03 14.14 13.61
N GLU A 90 1.14 14.39 12.91
CA GLU A 90 1.16 15.32 11.77
C GLU A 90 0.31 14.79 10.60
N GLU A 91 -0.13 15.69 9.71
CA GLU A 91 -0.81 15.32 8.46
C GLU A 91 0.13 14.50 7.58
N ILE A 92 0.12 13.20 7.84
CA ILE A 92 0.93 12.24 7.11
C ILE A 92 0.43 12.19 5.67
N GLN A 93 1.29 12.59 4.73
CA GLN A 93 1.12 12.24 3.33
C GLN A 93 1.34 10.73 3.21
N ILE A 94 0.23 9.98 3.32
CA ILE A 94 0.20 8.52 3.29
C ILE A 94 0.88 8.00 2.00
N GLU A 95 0.90 8.81 0.94
CA GLU A 95 1.63 8.55 -0.31
C GLU A 95 3.14 8.38 -0.13
N ASP A 96 3.77 9.27 0.64
CA ASP A 96 5.23 9.29 0.79
C ASP A 96 5.68 8.08 1.60
N VAL A 97 4.90 7.71 2.62
CA VAL A 97 5.21 6.53 3.43
C VAL A 97 4.90 5.22 2.71
N LEU A 98 3.85 5.19 1.87
CA LEU A 98 3.57 4.06 1.00
C LEU A 98 4.72 3.80 0.03
N ALA A 99 5.23 4.87 -0.60
CA ALA A 99 6.34 4.78 -1.53
C ALA A 99 7.64 4.37 -0.81
N GLU A 100 7.94 4.96 0.36
CA GLU A 100 9.14 4.62 1.14
C GLU A 100 9.12 3.18 1.66
N GLU A 101 7.98 2.68 2.14
CA GLU A 101 7.87 1.32 2.68
C GLU A 101 7.91 0.26 1.56
N GLU A 102 7.24 0.52 0.43
CA GLU A 102 7.32 -0.35 -0.75
C GLU A 102 8.75 -0.37 -1.32
N GLU A 103 9.43 0.78 -1.41
CA GLU A 103 10.82 0.84 -1.83
C GLU A 103 11.74 0.09 -0.86
N ARG A 104 11.49 0.20 0.45
CA ARG A 104 12.24 -0.53 1.48
C ARG A 104 12.07 -2.05 1.37
N GLU A 105 10.83 -2.53 1.24
CA GLU A 105 10.55 -3.96 1.05
C GLU A 105 11.17 -4.47 -0.26
N ARG A 106 11.06 -3.68 -1.33
CA ARG A 106 11.71 -3.98 -2.62
C ARG A 106 13.23 -4.08 -2.47
N GLN A 107 13.83 -3.15 -1.75
CA GLN A 107 15.28 -3.10 -1.53
C GLN A 107 15.76 -4.29 -0.71
N GLU A 108 15.01 -4.71 0.32
CA GLU A 108 15.30 -5.90 1.12
C GLU A 108 15.26 -7.19 0.29
N VAL A 109 14.27 -7.34 -0.60
CA VAL A 109 14.19 -8.50 -1.51
C VAL A 109 15.36 -8.51 -2.50
N LEU A 110 15.71 -7.35 -3.06
CA LEU A 110 16.84 -7.23 -3.97
C LEU A 110 18.17 -7.55 -3.26
N GLU A 111 18.37 -7.09 -2.03
CA GLU A 111 19.55 -7.42 -1.23
C GLU A 111 19.65 -8.92 -0.94
N SER A 112 18.54 -9.56 -0.59
CA SER A 112 18.51 -11.00 -0.35
C SER A 112 18.88 -11.81 -1.60
N VAL A 113 18.33 -11.43 -2.76
CA VAL A 113 18.65 -12.07 -4.04
C VAL A 113 20.11 -11.81 -4.42
N ALA A 114 20.61 -10.59 -4.26
CA ALA A 114 22.00 -10.24 -4.55
C ALA A 114 22.97 -11.01 -3.65
N ALA A 115 22.66 -11.18 -2.37
CA ALA A 115 23.47 -11.98 -1.45
C ALA A 115 23.53 -13.45 -1.84
N GLN A 116 22.43 -14.01 -2.36
CA GLN A 116 22.37 -15.40 -2.84
C GLN A 116 23.14 -15.62 -4.15
N LEU A 117 23.15 -14.62 -5.04
CA LEU A 117 23.78 -14.70 -6.35
C LEU A 117 25.22 -14.17 -6.37
N SER A 118 25.72 -13.63 -5.25
CA SER A 118 27.04 -13.02 -5.19
C SER A 118 28.15 -14.05 -5.45
N PRO A 119 29.01 -13.86 -6.47
CA PRO A 119 30.09 -14.79 -6.76
C PRO A 119 31.05 -14.92 -5.57
N ARG A 120 31.27 -16.15 -5.10
CA ARG A 120 32.08 -16.43 -3.90
C ARG A 120 33.58 -16.69 -4.16
N HIS A 121 34.07 -16.55 -5.40
CA HIS A 121 35.43 -16.98 -5.73
C HIS A 121 36.16 -15.96 -6.63
N PRO A 122 37.48 -15.79 -6.44
CA PRO A 122 38.29 -14.94 -7.28
C PRO A 122 38.28 -15.48 -8.72
N ILE A 123 38.07 -14.57 -9.67
CA ILE A 123 38.17 -14.86 -11.10
C ILE A 123 39.66 -15.06 -11.39
N CYS A 124 40.13 -16.30 -11.32
CA CYS A 124 41.49 -16.65 -11.74
C CYS A 124 41.50 -16.77 -13.27
N TYR A 125 42.28 -15.90 -13.92
CA TYR A 125 42.62 -16.07 -15.33
C TYR A 125 43.76 -17.09 -15.42
N ASP A 126 43.55 -18.18 -16.17
CA ASP A 126 44.62 -19.09 -16.52
C ASP A 126 45.48 -18.37 -17.58
N SER A 127 46.78 -18.20 -17.28
CA SER A 127 47.76 -17.53 -18.15
C SER A 127 48.41 -18.51 -19.11
#